data_AF-A0A6G1J1Q2-F1
#
_entry.id   AF-A0A6G1J1Q2-F1
#
_cell.length_a   1.000
_cell.length_b   1.000
_cell.length_c   1.000
_cell.angle_alpha   90.00
_cell.angle_beta   90.00
_cell.angle_gamma   90.00
#
_symmetry.space_group_name_H-M   'P 1'
#
loop_
_entity.id
_entity.type
_entity.pdbx_description
1 polymer ?
#
loop_
_entity_poly.entity_id
_entity_poly.type
_entity_poly.pdbx_seq_one_letter_code
_entity_poly.pdbx_strand_id
1 'polypeptide(L)'
;MSAESSIFVQCDVKSYASQASLFEAVWKRWCRLDVLIANAGCVDRGSHYNFGRRHAAIDDLPPGPDTTCTDIDLIGTIYGTTLATHFMRNNPHGRGGKIIVTGSLIGILSYQTFPEYCAAKATMHHRVRTMGPILRQREGITINCVMPGGIETPAMPVFSKAFRPEQMTLKSTLLSAYDAFLDDAAHMKTGQLVEAAHEKLIEWGHPGYKSGAFAKRTEAVFEPWFELMHGERSGIAGTLPDWPDQNLKIGDGVVNFMKKTPGWRVRAVTRNPESDAAKKLAADGIEVVQADFDDEASLHKAFEARPQFYNMMSPSDVRYYQGVHAVYAVTQWWEHIFKGKGQDEAGKIEEEQGMNIARAAAATRTLEHYIWSTTPSAKHMLRGKLLAPHMDYKANFDARVQSELPNLAAVTSYLCYGYYPQNMAFFPLCKPIDYPGTGQYIQALPTKADAKILLVGDMTVNPGIWVRQVLATGGAAYGKYANVALEWTFQVMVDVWSEITGKKCVFTEMTMEAATKLLRFSG
;
A
#
# COMPACT_ATOMS: atom_id res chain seq x y z
N MET A 1 -36.94 5.88 -39.16
CA MET A 1 -35.72 5.09 -39.42
C MET A 1 -36.05 4.09 -40.52
N SER A 2 -35.27 4.05 -41.60
CA SER A 2 -35.45 3.06 -42.67
C SER A 2 -34.91 1.70 -42.20
N ALA A 3 -35.38 0.59 -42.79
CA ALA A 3 -34.83 -0.75 -42.55
C ALA A 3 -33.33 -0.88 -42.92
N GLU A 4 -32.78 0.10 -43.65
CA GLU A 4 -31.36 0.18 -43.96
C GLU A 4 -30.51 0.71 -42.78
N SER A 5 -31.11 1.53 -41.92
CA SER A 5 -30.43 2.23 -40.81
C SER A 5 -30.57 1.55 -39.44
N SER A 6 -31.51 0.62 -39.28
CA SER A 6 -31.78 -0.07 -38.01
C SER A 6 -32.34 -1.46 -38.25
N ILE A 7 -31.96 -2.43 -37.40
CA ILE A 7 -32.53 -3.78 -37.37
C ILE A 7 -32.99 -4.12 -35.95
N PHE A 8 -33.99 -5.00 -35.85
CA PHE A 8 -34.44 -5.56 -34.57
C PHE A 8 -34.08 -7.04 -34.53
N VAL A 9 -33.41 -7.46 -33.47
CA VAL A 9 -33.02 -8.86 -33.24
C VAL A 9 -33.48 -9.24 -31.83
N GLN A 10 -34.29 -10.29 -31.74
CA GLN A 10 -34.73 -10.81 -30.45
C GLN A 10 -33.52 -11.37 -29.69
N CYS A 11 -33.37 -10.97 -28.44
CA CYS A 11 -32.26 -11.40 -27.60
C CYS A 11 -32.72 -11.56 -26.14
N ASP A 12 -32.49 -12.74 -25.56
CA ASP A 12 -32.51 -12.93 -24.11
C ASP A 12 -31.10 -12.69 -23.57
N VAL A 13 -30.92 -11.60 -22.82
CA VAL A 13 -29.61 -11.22 -22.28
C VAL A 13 -29.06 -12.23 -21.26
N LYS A 14 -29.90 -13.08 -20.66
CA LYS A 14 -29.39 -14.15 -19.78
C LYS A 14 -28.72 -15.29 -20.54
N SER A 15 -28.97 -15.41 -21.85
CA SER A 15 -28.44 -16.48 -22.68
C SER A 15 -27.23 -16.00 -23.48
N TYR A 16 -26.06 -16.57 -23.19
CA TYR A 16 -24.84 -16.29 -23.97
C TYR A 16 -25.03 -16.57 -25.46
N ALA A 17 -25.69 -17.68 -25.81
CA ALA A 17 -25.96 -18.06 -27.20
C ALA A 17 -26.88 -17.04 -27.91
N SER A 18 -27.91 -16.54 -27.20
CA SER A 18 -28.81 -15.53 -27.74
C SER A 18 -28.08 -14.20 -27.98
N GLN A 19 -27.21 -13.78 -27.05
CA GLN A 19 -26.37 -12.61 -27.26
C GLN A 19 -25.38 -12.83 -28.41
N ALA A 20 -24.70 -13.97 -28.49
CA ALA A 20 -23.78 -14.27 -29.59
C ALA A 20 -24.46 -14.13 -30.96
N SER A 21 -25.69 -14.65 -31.08
CA SER A 21 -26.50 -14.50 -32.31
C SER A 21 -26.84 -13.05 -32.63
N LEU A 22 -27.15 -12.23 -31.62
CA LEU A 22 -27.36 -10.78 -31.79
C LEU A 22 -26.09 -10.10 -32.33
N PHE A 23 -24.93 -10.33 -31.72
CA PHE A 23 -23.68 -9.71 -32.14
C PHE A 23 -23.25 -10.18 -33.54
N GLU A 24 -23.44 -11.47 -33.87
CA GLU A 24 -23.23 -11.97 -35.22
C GLU A 24 -24.15 -11.30 -36.25
N ALA A 25 -25.42 -11.06 -35.92
CA ALA A 25 -26.35 -10.40 -36.83
C ALA A 25 -25.93 -8.95 -37.12
N VAL A 26 -25.48 -8.22 -36.08
CA VAL A 26 -24.90 -6.87 -36.22
C VAL A 26 -23.66 -6.93 -37.12
N TRP A 27 -22.75 -7.86 -36.85
CA TRP A 27 -21.52 -8.00 -37.64
C TRP A 27 -21.79 -8.39 -39.09
N LYS A 28 -22.69 -9.33 -39.36
CA LYS A 28 -23.09 -9.72 -40.72
C LYS A 28 -23.70 -8.55 -41.49
N ARG A 29 -24.43 -7.66 -40.79
CA ARG A 29 -25.14 -6.54 -41.42
C ARG A 29 -24.24 -5.36 -41.75
N TRP A 30 -23.29 -5.03 -40.88
CA TRP A 30 -22.50 -3.80 -40.96
C TRP A 30 -20.98 -4.02 -40.95
N CYS A 31 -20.50 -5.24 -40.73
CA CYS A 31 -19.09 -5.61 -40.66
C CYS A 31 -18.27 -4.81 -39.63
N ARG A 32 -18.95 -4.28 -38.61
CA ARG A 32 -18.37 -3.46 -37.54
C ARG A 32 -19.29 -3.43 -36.33
N LEU A 33 -18.70 -3.13 -35.17
CA LEU A 33 -19.40 -2.80 -33.94
C LEU A 33 -18.69 -1.64 -33.24
N ASP A 34 -19.29 -0.45 -33.26
CA ASP A 34 -18.65 0.74 -32.69
C ASP A 34 -19.02 0.97 -31.23
N VAL A 35 -20.28 0.68 -30.87
CA VAL A 35 -20.84 0.99 -29.56
C VAL A 35 -21.68 -0.17 -29.04
N LEU A 36 -21.46 -0.55 -27.78
CA LEU A 36 -22.39 -1.36 -27.00
C LEU A 36 -22.97 -0.51 -25.87
N ILE A 37 -24.29 -0.43 -25.79
CA ILE A 37 -25.00 0.07 -24.61
C ILE A 37 -25.60 -1.12 -23.84
N ALA A 38 -24.94 -1.55 -22.77
CA ALA A 38 -25.43 -2.61 -21.90
C ALA A 38 -26.45 -2.02 -20.91
N ASN A 39 -27.72 -1.96 -21.33
CA ASN A 39 -28.80 -1.28 -20.59
C ASN A 39 -29.82 -2.21 -19.92
N ALA A 40 -29.92 -3.47 -20.34
CA ALA A 40 -30.92 -4.39 -19.80
C ALA A 40 -30.79 -4.52 -18.28
N GLY A 41 -31.92 -4.52 -17.58
CA GLY A 41 -31.95 -4.68 -16.14
C GLY A 41 -33.35 -4.86 -15.58
N CYS A 42 -33.44 -5.43 -14.39
CA CYS A 42 -34.66 -5.53 -13.59
C CYS A 42 -34.33 -5.46 -12.10
N VAL A 43 -35.33 -5.28 -11.23
CA VAL A 43 -35.16 -5.32 -9.78
C VAL A 43 -35.46 -6.73 -9.22
N ASP A 44 -35.16 -6.92 -7.94
CA ASP A 44 -35.38 -8.17 -7.18
C ASP A 44 -36.80 -8.73 -7.36
N ARG A 45 -36.89 -10.05 -7.52
CA ARG A 45 -38.17 -10.78 -7.62
C ARG A 45 -38.46 -11.52 -6.31
N GLY A 46 -38.91 -10.76 -5.31
CA GLY A 46 -39.27 -11.28 -3.99
C GLY A 46 -38.36 -10.78 -2.88
N SER A 47 -38.55 -11.32 -1.68
CA SER A 47 -37.84 -10.86 -0.47
C SER A 47 -36.62 -11.73 -0.18
N HIS A 48 -35.43 -11.20 -0.42
CA HIS A 48 -34.15 -11.81 0.00
C HIS A 48 -33.97 -11.88 1.53
N TYR A 49 -34.80 -11.17 2.30
CA TYR A 49 -34.86 -11.31 3.76
C TYR A 49 -35.67 -12.52 4.25
N ASN A 50 -36.24 -13.31 3.34
CA ASN A 50 -37.08 -14.47 3.65
C ASN A 50 -38.26 -14.18 4.62
N PHE A 51 -38.81 -12.95 4.62
CA PHE A 51 -39.85 -12.57 5.58
C PHE A 51 -41.14 -13.38 5.46
N GLY A 52 -41.50 -13.82 4.25
CA GLY A 52 -42.70 -14.63 4.02
C GLY A 52 -42.69 -16.00 4.71
N ARG A 53 -41.51 -16.47 5.15
CA ARG A 53 -41.33 -17.79 5.78
C ARG A 53 -40.88 -17.69 7.24
N ARG A 54 -41.03 -16.52 7.87
CA ARG A 54 -40.58 -16.27 9.25
C ARG A 54 -41.15 -17.27 10.28
N HIS A 55 -42.30 -17.87 9.98
CA HIS A 55 -42.99 -18.83 10.85
C HIS A 55 -43.00 -20.26 10.29
N ALA A 56 -42.19 -20.57 9.28
CA ALA A 56 -42.03 -21.94 8.78
C ALA A 56 -41.32 -22.81 9.83
N ALA A 57 -41.61 -24.12 9.83
CA ALA A 57 -40.91 -25.09 10.67
C ALA A 57 -39.44 -25.22 10.27
N ILE A 58 -38.56 -25.63 11.18
CA ILE A 58 -37.11 -25.66 10.95
C ILE A 58 -36.69 -26.65 9.84
N ASP A 59 -37.48 -27.70 9.64
CA ASP A 59 -37.32 -28.73 8.62
C ASP A 59 -37.97 -28.36 7.28
N ASP A 60 -38.83 -27.34 7.25
CA ASP A 60 -39.30 -26.72 6.02
C ASP A 60 -38.29 -25.64 5.58
N LEU A 61 -37.34 -26.04 4.73
CA LEU A 61 -36.29 -25.17 4.18
C LEU A 61 -36.80 -24.31 3.02
N PRO A 62 -36.40 -23.02 2.93
CA PRO A 62 -36.88 -22.15 1.86
C PRO A 62 -36.42 -22.67 0.49
N PRO A 63 -37.22 -22.45 -0.58
CA PRO A 63 -36.74 -22.71 -1.94
C PRO A 63 -35.52 -21.83 -2.23
N GLY A 64 -34.72 -22.23 -3.23
CA GLY A 64 -33.63 -21.40 -3.71
C GLY A 64 -34.13 -20.00 -4.09
N PRO A 65 -33.40 -18.93 -3.73
CA PRO A 65 -33.81 -17.57 -4.06
C PRO A 65 -33.86 -17.36 -5.57
N ASP A 66 -34.82 -16.55 -6.04
CA ASP A 66 -34.81 -16.08 -7.43
C ASP A 66 -33.58 -15.18 -7.63
N THR A 67 -32.76 -15.51 -8.62
CA THR A 67 -31.50 -14.81 -8.97
C THR A 67 -31.58 -14.17 -10.35
N THR A 68 -32.78 -14.02 -10.91
CA THR A 68 -33.02 -13.49 -12.26
C THR A 68 -32.45 -12.08 -12.42
N CYS A 69 -32.47 -11.25 -11.36
CA CYS A 69 -31.88 -9.91 -11.43
C CYS A 69 -30.36 -9.98 -11.61
N THR A 70 -29.69 -10.85 -10.86
CA THR A 70 -28.25 -11.12 -11.06
C THR A 70 -27.96 -11.65 -12.48
N ASP A 71 -28.78 -12.58 -12.99
CA ASP A 71 -28.61 -13.14 -14.33
C ASP A 71 -28.74 -12.08 -15.43
N ILE A 72 -29.70 -11.16 -15.30
CA ILE A 72 -29.95 -10.10 -16.30
C ILE A 72 -28.92 -8.98 -16.16
N ASP A 73 -28.84 -8.38 -14.98
CA ASP A 73 -28.09 -7.15 -14.76
C ASP A 73 -26.58 -7.40 -14.74
N LEU A 74 -26.12 -8.49 -14.10
CA LEU A 74 -24.69 -8.79 -13.99
C LEU A 74 -24.23 -9.76 -15.08
N ILE A 75 -24.77 -10.98 -15.12
CA ILE A 75 -24.27 -12.03 -16.01
C ILE A 75 -24.48 -11.66 -17.47
N GLY A 76 -25.67 -11.13 -17.81
CA GLY A 76 -25.95 -10.61 -19.15
C GLY A 76 -24.98 -9.50 -19.59
N THR A 77 -24.61 -8.59 -18.68
CA THR A 77 -23.60 -7.56 -18.96
C THR A 77 -22.20 -8.16 -19.16
N ILE A 78 -21.83 -9.19 -18.39
CA ILE A 78 -20.55 -9.90 -18.57
C ILE A 78 -20.49 -10.53 -19.96
N TYR A 79 -21.55 -11.21 -20.40
CA TYR A 79 -21.63 -11.79 -21.75
C TYR A 79 -21.53 -10.72 -22.83
N GLY A 80 -22.33 -9.66 -22.74
CA GLY A 80 -22.34 -8.58 -23.73
C GLY A 80 -21.00 -7.85 -23.82
N THR A 81 -20.35 -7.54 -22.70
CA THR A 81 -19.03 -6.90 -22.66
C THR A 81 -17.95 -7.80 -23.27
N THR A 82 -18.03 -9.11 -23.05
CA THR A 82 -17.10 -10.10 -23.61
C THR A 82 -17.23 -10.17 -25.13
N LEU A 83 -18.47 -10.32 -25.63
CA LEU A 83 -18.76 -10.35 -27.06
C LEU A 83 -18.41 -9.03 -27.75
N ALA A 84 -18.74 -7.89 -27.13
CA ALA A 84 -18.35 -6.58 -27.65
C ALA A 84 -16.84 -6.45 -27.79
N THR A 85 -16.07 -6.88 -26.80
CA THR A 85 -14.60 -6.85 -26.87
C THR A 85 -14.08 -7.73 -28.01
N HIS A 86 -14.72 -8.88 -28.28
CA HIS A 86 -14.36 -9.73 -29.41
C HIS A 86 -14.64 -9.08 -30.78
N PHE A 87 -15.79 -8.44 -30.96
CA PHE A 87 -16.11 -7.83 -32.26
C PHE A 87 -15.39 -6.49 -32.46
N MET A 88 -15.31 -5.63 -31.44
CA MET A 88 -14.65 -4.32 -31.50
C MET A 88 -13.15 -4.41 -31.83
N ARG A 89 -12.44 -5.42 -31.32
CA ARG A 89 -11.01 -5.62 -31.66
C ARG A 89 -10.78 -5.99 -33.14
N ASN A 90 -11.83 -6.41 -33.84
CA ASN A 90 -11.80 -6.80 -35.26
C ASN A 90 -12.35 -5.70 -36.18
N ASN A 91 -12.69 -4.51 -35.67
CA ASN A 91 -13.25 -3.44 -36.49
C ASN A 91 -12.32 -3.03 -37.66
N PRO A 92 -12.89 -2.76 -38.85
CA PRO A 92 -12.11 -2.28 -39.98
C PRO A 92 -11.59 -0.86 -39.72
N HIS A 93 -10.36 -0.58 -40.16
CA HIS A 93 -9.69 0.73 -40.04
C HIS A 93 -9.25 1.15 -38.62
N GLY A 94 -9.26 0.23 -37.66
CA GLY A 94 -8.67 0.45 -36.33
C GLY A 94 -9.35 -0.42 -35.28
N ARG A 95 -8.57 -1.08 -34.43
CA ARG A 95 -9.11 -1.80 -33.26
C ARG A 95 -9.75 -0.79 -32.32
N GLY A 96 -10.91 -1.11 -31.75
CA GLY A 96 -11.50 -0.30 -30.69
C GLY A 96 -13.01 -0.15 -30.79
N GLY A 97 -13.55 0.57 -29.82
CA GLY A 97 -14.99 0.80 -29.67
C GLY A 97 -15.34 1.31 -28.28
N LYS A 98 -16.63 1.58 -28.06
CA LYS A 98 -17.13 2.13 -26.80
C LYS A 98 -18.16 1.22 -26.16
N ILE A 99 -17.95 0.90 -24.90
CA ILE A 99 -18.92 0.17 -24.08
C ILE A 99 -19.45 1.13 -23.02
N ILE A 100 -20.76 1.31 -22.95
CA ILE A 100 -21.41 2.07 -21.90
C ILE A 100 -22.36 1.13 -21.15
N VAL A 101 -22.07 0.91 -19.87
CA VAL A 101 -22.88 0.08 -18.98
C VAL A 101 -23.86 0.98 -18.23
N THR A 102 -25.11 0.54 -18.14
CA THR A 102 -26.12 1.25 -17.35
C THR A 102 -26.11 0.71 -15.92
N GLY A 103 -25.47 1.47 -15.05
CA GLY A 103 -25.44 1.26 -13.62
C GLY A 103 -26.69 1.83 -12.94
N SER A 104 -26.51 2.30 -11.71
CA SER A 104 -27.56 2.89 -10.87
C SER A 104 -26.88 3.50 -9.64
N LEU A 105 -27.38 4.62 -9.13
CA LEU A 105 -26.83 5.24 -7.91
C LEU A 105 -26.83 4.27 -6.70
N ILE A 106 -27.82 3.37 -6.61
CA ILE A 106 -27.91 2.37 -5.53
C ILE A 106 -26.93 1.19 -5.69
N GLY A 107 -26.05 1.22 -6.69
CA GLY A 107 -24.83 0.39 -6.69
C GLY A 107 -23.67 1.03 -5.91
N ILE A 108 -23.73 2.34 -5.64
CA ILE A 108 -22.78 3.06 -4.78
C ILE A 108 -23.34 3.20 -3.36
N LEU A 109 -24.62 3.59 -3.27
CA LEU A 109 -25.34 3.75 -2.02
C LEU A 109 -26.10 2.47 -1.68
N SER A 110 -26.27 2.15 -0.40
CA SER A 110 -27.07 0.99 0.01
C SER A 110 -28.57 1.30 -0.06
N TYR A 111 -29.34 0.36 -0.61
CA TYR A 111 -30.80 0.45 -0.63
C TYR A 111 -31.42 -0.90 -0.23
N GLN A 112 -32.13 -0.90 0.89
CA GLN A 112 -32.58 -2.13 1.56
C GLN A 112 -33.77 -2.79 0.86
N THR A 113 -34.48 -2.10 -0.03
CA THR A 113 -35.62 -2.71 -0.75
C THR A 113 -35.17 -3.71 -1.80
N PHE A 114 -34.01 -3.49 -2.43
CA PHE A 114 -33.52 -4.29 -3.57
C PHE A 114 -32.06 -4.72 -3.36
N PRO A 115 -31.76 -5.54 -2.34
CA PRO A 115 -30.39 -5.92 -2.02
C PRO A 115 -29.68 -6.66 -3.17
N GLU A 116 -30.37 -7.49 -3.96
CA GLU A 116 -29.77 -8.20 -5.09
C GLU A 116 -29.41 -7.23 -6.22
N TYR A 117 -30.34 -6.36 -6.60
CA TYR A 117 -30.10 -5.32 -7.60
C TYR A 117 -28.93 -4.41 -7.22
N CYS A 118 -28.86 -3.97 -5.96
CA CYS A 118 -27.75 -3.16 -5.46
C CYS A 118 -26.42 -3.89 -5.65
N ALA A 119 -26.34 -5.17 -5.29
CA ALA A 119 -25.15 -5.98 -5.45
C ALA A 119 -24.75 -6.16 -6.93
N ALA A 120 -25.72 -6.43 -7.81
CA ALA A 120 -25.49 -6.57 -9.25
C ALA A 120 -24.96 -5.26 -9.86
N LYS A 121 -25.58 -4.11 -9.53
CA LYS A 121 -25.14 -2.79 -10.03
C LYS A 121 -23.78 -2.40 -9.47
N ALA A 122 -23.51 -2.61 -8.19
CA ALA A 122 -22.20 -2.37 -7.57
C ALA A 122 -21.09 -3.20 -8.23
N THR A 123 -21.38 -4.46 -8.57
CA THR A 123 -20.42 -5.33 -9.25
C THR A 123 -20.07 -4.80 -10.63
N MET A 124 -21.07 -4.35 -11.40
CA MET A 124 -20.83 -3.73 -12.71
C MET A 124 -20.00 -2.45 -12.62
N HIS A 125 -20.30 -1.60 -11.64
CA HIS A 125 -19.52 -0.38 -11.38
C HIS A 125 -18.05 -0.69 -11.17
N HIS A 126 -17.76 -1.69 -10.34
CA HIS A 126 -16.39 -2.09 -10.05
C HIS A 126 -15.74 -2.72 -11.30
N ARG A 127 -16.47 -3.59 -12.01
CA ARG A 127 -15.99 -4.20 -13.26
C ARG A 127 -15.60 -3.15 -14.31
N VAL A 128 -16.40 -2.09 -14.48
CA VAL A 128 -16.07 -0.98 -15.39
C VAL A 128 -14.74 -0.32 -14.99
N ARG A 129 -14.56 -0.01 -13.71
CA ARG A 129 -13.31 0.58 -13.20
C ARG A 129 -12.11 -0.33 -13.45
N THR A 130 -12.24 -1.62 -13.14
CA THR A 130 -11.14 -2.60 -13.26
C THR A 130 -10.77 -2.87 -14.72
N MET A 131 -11.75 -3.00 -15.62
CA MET A 131 -11.50 -3.32 -17.02
C MET A 131 -11.05 -2.11 -17.85
N GLY A 132 -11.48 -0.91 -17.48
CA GLY A 132 -11.27 0.32 -18.26
C GLY A 132 -9.82 0.57 -18.71
N PRO A 133 -8.86 0.62 -17.79
CA PRO A 133 -7.45 0.86 -18.13
C PRO A 133 -6.87 -0.20 -19.06
N ILE A 134 -7.16 -1.48 -18.80
CA ILE A 134 -6.62 -2.61 -19.58
C ILE A 134 -7.23 -2.64 -20.98
N LEU A 135 -8.56 -2.56 -21.12
CA LEU A 135 -9.22 -2.58 -22.42
C LEU A 135 -8.78 -1.41 -23.30
N ARG A 136 -8.61 -0.22 -22.72
CA ARG A 136 -8.13 0.95 -23.46
C ARG A 136 -6.70 0.74 -23.95
N GLN A 137 -5.81 0.29 -23.06
CA GLN A 137 -4.40 0.12 -23.37
C GLN A 137 -4.13 -1.03 -24.35
N ARG A 138 -4.87 -2.14 -24.22
CA ARG A 138 -4.60 -3.39 -24.96
C ARG A 138 -5.44 -3.55 -26.23
N GLU A 139 -6.67 -3.05 -26.22
CA GLU A 139 -7.65 -3.30 -27.29
C GLU A 139 -8.16 -2.02 -27.95
N GLY A 140 -7.80 -0.83 -27.43
CA GLY A 140 -8.34 0.45 -27.91
C GLY A 140 -9.82 0.64 -27.57
N ILE A 141 -10.33 -0.08 -26.56
CA ILE A 141 -11.75 -0.07 -26.19
C ILE A 141 -11.94 0.71 -24.89
N THR A 142 -12.84 1.69 -24.88
CA THR A 142 -13.24 2.39 -23.66
C THR A 142 -14.48 1.72 -23.06
N ILE A 143 -14.50 1.54 -21.74
CA ILE A 143 -15.69 1.09 -21.01
C ILE A 143 -16.02 2.06 -19.89
N ASN A 144 -17.25 2.57 -19.84
CA ASN A 144 -17.71 3.53 -18.83
C ASN A 144 -19.10 3.17 -18.32
N CYS A 145 -19.55 3.83 -17.25
CA CYS A 145 -20.84 3.56 -16.64
C CYS A 145 -21.63 4.84 -16.35
N VAL A 146 -22.89 4.83 -16.77
CA VAL A 146 -23.89 5.85 -16.44
C VAL A 146 -24.74 5.33 -15.29
N MET A 147 -24.89 6.11 -14.23
CA MET A 147 -25.62 5.75 -13.01
C MET A 147 -26.83 6.67 -12.84
N PRO A 148 -28.03 6.26 -13.29
CA PRO A 148 -29.24 7.03 -13.04
C PRO A 148 -29.61 7.00 -11.55
N GLY A 149 -30.17 8.10 -11.06
CA GLY A 149 -30.98 8.11 -9.84
C GLY A 149 -32.38 7.54 -10.11
N GLY A 150 -33.39 8.01 -9.38
CA GLY A 150 -34.77 7.59 -9.61
C GLY A 150 -35.25 7.99 -11.00
N ILE A 151 -35.68 7.03 -11.82
CA ILE A 151 -36.26 7.27 -13.15
C ILE A 151 -37.48 6.38 -13.37
N GLU A 152 -38.56 6.96 -13.89
CA GLU A 152 -39.76 6.19 -14.21
C GLU A 152 -39.47 5.26 -15.39
N THR A 153 -39.70 3.96 -15.19
CA THR A 153 -39.59 2.97 -16.25
C THR A 153 -40.81 2.05 -16.23
N PRO A 154 -41.21 1.47 -17.37
CA PRO A 154 -42.28 0.49 -17.41
C PRO A 154 -42.04 -0.74 -16.51
N ALA A 155 -40.79 -1.01 -16.11
CA ALA A 155 -40.42 -2.13 -15.25
C ALA A 155 -40.93 -1.99 -13.81
N MET A 156 -41.18 -0.75 -13.35
CA MET A 156 -41.77 -0.48 -12.04
C MET A 156 -42.81 0.64 -12.17
N PRO A 157 -44.06 0.30 -12.51
CA PRO A 157 -45.13 1.27 -12.62
C PRO A 157 -45.30 2.06 -11.32
N VAL A 158 -45.65 3.35 -11.43
CA VAL A 158 -45.88 4.28 -10.31
C VAL A 158 -44.66 4.56 -9.43
N PHE A 159 -43.46 4.21 -9.89
CA PHE A 159 -42.20 4.45 -9.16
C PHE A 159 -42.03 5.92 -8.75
N SER A 160 -42.35 6.85 -9.64
CA SER A 160 -42.31 8.30 -9.43
C SER A 160 -43.16 8.78 -8.25
N LYS A 161 -44.19 8.02 -7.81
CA LYS A 161 -44.99 8.42 -6.63
C LYS A 161 -44.20 8.37 -5.33
N ALA A 162 -43.08 7.64 -5.28
CA ALA A 162 -42.20 7.59 -4.12
C ALA A 162 -41.27 8.81 -4.01
N PHE A 163 -41.23 9.68 -5.03
CA PHE A 163 -40.29 10.78 -5.14
C PHE A 163 -41.00 12.11 -5.40
N ARG A 164 -40.38 13.20 -4.97
CA ARG A 164 -40.75 14.54 -5.46
C ARG A 164 -40.13 14.77 -6.84
N PRO A 165 -40.70 15.65 -7.68
CA PRO A 165 -40.15 15.92 -9.02
C PRO A 165 -38.65 16.29 -9.02
N GLU A 166 -38.20 17.07 -8.03
CA GLU A 166 -36.80 17.47 -7.86
C GLU A 166 -35.85 16.33 -7.44
N GLN A 167 -36.40 15.17 -7.07
CA GLN A 167 -35.64 13.97 -6.68
C GLN A 167 -35.54 12.96 -7.84
N MET A 168 -36.19 13.22 -8.96
CA MET A 168 -36.20 12.34 -10.13
C MET A 168 -35.14 12.77 -11.15
N THR A 169 -34.45 11.80 -11.74
CA THR A 169 -33.51 12.04 -12.85
C THR A 169 -34.28 12.54 -14.07
N LEU A 170 -33.83 13.66 -14.66
CA LEU A 170 -34.41 14.12 -15.91
C LEU A 170 -33.91 13.26 -17.07
N LYS A 171 -34.78 12.97 -18.03
CA LYS A 171 -34.43 12.19 -19.22
C LYS A 171 -33.32 12.86 -20.04
N SER A 172 -33.34 14.20 -20.13
CA SER A 172 -32.28 14.98 -20.78
C SER A 172 -30.93 14.78 -20.11
N THR A 173 -30.88 14.83 -18.77
CA THR A 173 -29.67 14.59 -17.99
C THR A 173 -29.16 13.17 -18.20
N LEU A 174 -30.05 12.17 -18.16
CA LEU A 174 -29.67 10.79 -18.42
C LEU A 174 -29.02 10.64 -19.81
N LEU A 175 -29.66 11.16 -20.86
CA LEU A 175 -29.13 11.09 -22.22
C LEU A 175 -27.79 11.84 -22.34
N SER A 176 -27.66 13.02 -21.74
CA SER A 176 -26.40 13.76 -21.74
C SER A 176 -25.24 13.02 -21.07
N ALA A 177 -25.52 12.11 -20.12
CA ALA A 177 -24.51 11.25 -19.53
C ALA A 177 -23.98 10.21 -20.52
N TYR A 178 -24.83 9.66 -21.40
CA TYR A 178 -24.38 8.79 -22.49
C TYR A 178 -23.61 9.59 -23.52
N ASP A 179 -24.11 10.76 -23.91
CA ASP A 179 -23.45 11.65 -24.89
C ASP A 179 -22.04 12.02 -24.41
N ALA A 180 -21.85 12.29 -23.12
CA ALA A 180 -20.54 12.59 -22.53
C ALA A 180 -19.46 11.51 -22.74
N PHE A 181 -19.85 10.26 -22.99
CA PHE A 181 -18.96 9.16 -23.36
C PHE A 181 -18.97 8.86 -24.86
N LEU A 182 -20.12 8.99 -25.54
CA LEU A 182 -20.23 8.82 -26.99
C LEU A 182 -19.43 9.88 -27.75
N ASP A 183 -19.39 11.12 -27.25
CA ASP A 183 -18.71 12.25 -27.87
C ASP A 183 -17.22 12.34 -27.53
N ASP A 184 -16.69 11.46 -26.66
CA ASP A 184 -15.27 11.37 -26.36
C ASP A 184 -14.47 10.78 -27.55
N ALA A 185 -14.27 11.57 -28.60
CA ALA A 185 -13.58 11.16 -29.81
C ALA A 185 -12.10 10.81 -29.57
N ALA A 186 -11.50 11.32 -28.49
CA ALA A 186 -10.13 11.07 -28.11
C ALA A 186 -9.92 9.72 -27.38
N HIS A 187 -11.01 9.00 -27.07
CA HIS A 187 -10.99 7.75 -26.31
C HIS A 187 -10.20 7.89 -25.00
N MET A 188 -10.38 8.99 -24.28
CA MET A 188 -9.67 9.29 -23.04
C MET A 188 -10.42 8.79 -21.81
N LYS A 189 -11.75 8.83 -21.84
CA LYS A 189 -12.63 8.42 -20.75
C LYS A 189 -12.78 6.90 -20.77
N THR A 190 -12.21 6.23 -19.78
CA THR A 190 -12.39 4.80 -19.55
C THR A 190 -12.38 4.52 -18.05
N GLY A 191 -13.12 3.51 -17.61
CA GLY A 191 -13.28 3.18 -16.19
C GLY A 191 -14.04 4.25 -15.39
N GLN A 192 -14.68 5.21 -16.05
CA GLN A 192 -15.36 6.32 -15.39
C GLN A 192 -16.83 6.01 -15.09
N LEU A 193 -17.30 6.58 -13.98
CA LEU A 193 -18.68 6.51 -13.54
C LEU A 193 -19.26 7.91 -13.42
N VAL A 194 -20.38 8.13 -14.08
CA VAL A 194 -21.12 9.40 -14.04
C VAL A 194 -22.52 9.14 -13.51
N GLU A 195 -22.87 9.83 -12.43
CA GLU A 195 -24.23 9.89 -11.92
C GLU A 195 -25.03 10.94 -12.68
N ALA A 196 -26.22 10.58 -13.13
CA ALA A 196 -27.22 11.52 -13.61
C ALA A 196 -28.14 11.91 -12.43
N ALA A 197 -27.80 13.00 -11.75
CA ALA A 197 -28.44 13.48 -10.52
C ALA A 197 -29.40 14.64 -10.82
N HIS A 198 -30.69 14.33 -10.99
CA HIS A 198 -31.72 15.30 -11.41
C HIS A 198 -31.34 16.08 -12.69
N GLU A 199 -30.77 17.27 -12.57
CA GLU A 199 -30.32 18.16 -13.65
C GLU A 199 -28.78 18.19 -13.85
N LYS A 200 -28.01 17.49 -13.00
CA LYS A 200 -26.55 17.55 -12.99
C LYS A 200 -25.91 16.21 -13.30
N LEU A 201 -24.72 16.25 -13.89
CA LEU A 201 -23.83 15.10 -13.99
C LEU A 201 -22.77 15.19 -12.88
N ILE A 202 -22.61 14.11 -12.11
CA ILE A 202 -21.63 14.02 -11.03
C ILE A 202 -20.66 12.89 -11.34
N GLU A 203 -19.37 13.20 -11.46
CA GLU A 203 -18.32 12.21 -11.66
C GLU A 203 -17.93 11.54 -10.34
N TRP A 204 -17.91 10.21 -10.31
CA TRP A 204 -17.66 9.44 -9.09
C TRP A 204 -16.23 8.93 -8.90
N GLY A 205 -15.30 9.31 -9.80
CA GLY A 205 -13.85 9.17 -9.67
C GLY A 205 -13.29 7.88 -9.03
N HIS A 206 -12.05 7.99 -8.55
CA HIS A 206 -11.46 7.01 -7.65
C HIS A 206 -11.72 7.47 -6.20
N PRO A 207 -12.18 6.61 -5.28
CA PRO A 207 -12.59 7.00 -3.91
C PRO A 207 -11.42 7.45 -3.00
N GLY A 208 -10.22 7.60 -3.56
CA GLY A 208 -8.98 7.90 -2.85
C GLY A 208 -8.45 6.72 -2.03
N TYR A 209 -7.17 6.79 -1.64
CA TYR A 209 -6.54 5.77 -0.82
C TYR A 209 -6.66 6.12 0.66
N LYS A 210 -7.72 5.66 1.32
CA LYS A 210 -7.92 5.92 2.77
C LYS A 210 -6.76 5.42 3.64
N SER A 211 -6.18 4.26 3.32
CA SER A 211 -4.96 3.73 3.98
C SER A 211 -3.66 4.14 3.27
N GLY A 212 -3.72 5.16 2.41
CA GLY A 212 -2.56 5.72 1.71
C GLY A 212 -1.80 4.69 0.88
N ALA A 213 -0.50 4.56 1.15
CA ALA A 213 0.39 3.67 0.40
C ALA A 213 -0.03 2.19 0.45
N PHE A 214 -0.68 1.74 1.53
CA PHE A 214 -1.16 0.36 1.64
C PHE A 214 -2.20 0.06 0.57
N ALA A 215 -3.32 0.81 0.54
CA ALA A 215 -4.35 0.63 -0.48
C ALA A 215 -3.82 0.89 -1.90
N LYS A 216 -2.91 1.87 -2.07
CA LYS A 216 -2.27 2.13 -3.37
C LYS A 216 -1.47 0.93 -3.87
N ARG A 217 -0.76 0.23 -2.98
CA ARG A 217 -0.08 -1.03 -3.31
C ARG A 217 -1.06 -2.15 -3.62
N THR A 218 -2.14 -2.26 -2.85
CA THR A 218 -3.17 -3.30 -3.03
C THR A 218 -3.86 -3.19 -4.39
N GLU A 219 -4.15 -1.98 -4.86
CA GLU A 219 -4.77 -1.77 -6.18
C GLU A 219 -3.78 -1.98 -7.34
N ALA A 220 -2.49 -1.69 -7.14
CA ALA A 220 -1.50 -1.74 -8.21
C ALA A 220 -1.41 -3.15 -8.82
N VAL A 221 -1.48 -3.23 -10.15
CA VAL A 221 -1.34 -4.50 -10.88
C VAL A 221 0.05 -5.07 -10.60
N PHE A 222 0.10 -6.30 -10.09
CA PHE A 222 1.32 -7.07 -9.95
C PHE A 222 1.57 -7.86 -11.22
N GLU A 223 2.57 -7.42 -12.00
CA GLU A 223 2.82 -7.93 -13.36
C GLU A 223 3.00 -9.45 -13.42
N PRO A 224 3.76 -10.11 -12.50
CA PRO A 224 3.90 -11.56 -12.55
C PRO A 224 2.57 -12.33 -12.40
N TRP A 225 1.65 -11.86 -11.56
CA TRP A 225 0.32 -12.50 -11.45
C TRP A 225 -0.55 -12.19 -12.65
N PHE A 226 -0.50 -10.95 -13.16
CA PHE A 226 -1.27 -10.58 -14.34
C PHE A 226 -0.83 -11.42 -15.56
N GLU A 227 0.47 -11.54 -15.78
CA GLU A 227 1.05 -12.36 -16.86
C GLU A 227 0.70 -13.84 -16.70
N LEU A 228 0.75 -14.38 -15.47
CA LEU A 228 0.32 -15.75 -15.18
C LEU A 228 -1.16 -16.00 -15.54
N MET A 229 -2.05 -15.05 -15.21
CA MET A 229 -3.49 -15.20 -15.39
C MET A 229 -3.97 -14.89 -16.81
N HIS A 230 -3.28 -13.99 -17.52
CA HIS A 230 -3.73 -13.45 -18.81
C HIS A 230 -2.81 -13.78 -19.97
N GLY A 231 -1.66 -14.42 -19.73
CA GLY A 231 -0.69 -14.85 -20.74
C GLY A 231 0.24 -13.75 -21.23
N GLU A 232 0.11 -12.52 -20.71
CA GLU A 232 0.93 -11.36 -21.07
C GLU A 232 0.88 -10.27 -20.00
N ARG A 233 1.87 -9.36 -20.00
CA ARG A 233 1.94 -8.23 -19.06
C ARG A 233 0.86 -7.18 -19.31
N SER A 234 0.47 -6.44 -18.28
CA SER A 234 -0.67 -5.51 -18.34
C SER A 234 -0.41 -4.29 -19.24
N GLY A 235 0.84 -3.81 -19.28
CA GLY A 235 1.26 -2.66 -20.09
C GLY A 235 0.72 -1.30 -19.64
N ILE A 236 0.07 -1.22 -18.48
CA ILE A 236 -0.38 0.05 -17.89
C ILE A 236 0.70 0.67 -16.99
N ALA A 237 0.57 1.95 -16.66
CA ALA A 237 1.50 2.64 -15.77
C ALA A 237 1.19 2.36 -14.29
N GLY A 238 2.20 2.54 -13.43
CA GLY A 238 2.02 2.44 -11.97
C GLY A 238 1.92 1.00 -11.43
N THR A 239 2.36 0.01 -12.20
CA THR A 239 2.34 -1.41 -11.82
C THR A 239 3.50 -1.79 -10.92
N LEU A 240 3.38 -2.96 -10.28
CA LEU A 240 4.43 -3.60 -9.52
C LEU A 240 5.14 -4.59 -10.45
N PRO A 241 6.34 -4.25 -10.96
CA PRO A 241 6.96 -4.99 -12.06
C PRO A 241 7.53 -6.34 -11.63
N ASP A 242 7.84 -6.50 -10.34
CA ASP A 242 8.47 -7.68 -9.77
C ASP A 242 8.24 -7.77 -8.25
N TRP A 243 8.65 -8.89 -7.65
CA TRP A 243 8.59 -9.16 -6.22
C TRP A 243 9.40 -8.12 -5.41
N PRO A 244 8.94 -7.76 -4.20
CA PRO A 244 9.66 -6.82 -3.35
C PRO A 244 11.00 -7.42 -2.88
N ASP A 245 12.06 -6.60 -2.96
CA ASP A 245 13.40 -6.88 -2.44
C ASP A 245 13.35 -7.01 -0.90
N GLN A 246 13.75 -8.18 -0.37
CA GLN A 246 13.63 -8.52 1.06
C GLN A 246 14.90 -8.22 1.89
N ASN A 247 15.95 -7.60 1.32
CA ASN A 247 17.28 -7.48 1.93
C ASN A 247 17.67 -6.04 2.34
N LEU A 248 16.92 -5.36 3.23
CA LEU A 248 17.21 -3.94 3.61
C LEU A 248 17.51 -3.73 5.11
N LYS A 249 18.40 -2.77 5.40
CA LYS A 249 18.90 -2.40 6.76
C LYS A 249 18.16 -1.17 7.33
N ILE A 250 18.29 -0.92 8.64
CA ILE A 250 17.57 0.14 9.40
C ILE A 250 17.71 1.55 8.80
N GLY A 251 18.91 1.91 8.34
CA GLY A 251 19.17 3.21 7.71
C GLY A 251 18.36 3.41 6.42
N ASP A 252 18.12 2.32 5.68
CA ASP A 252 17.35 2.34 4.44
C ASP A 252 15.88 2.69 4.70
N GLY A 253 15.34 2.30 5.87
CA GLY A 253 13.97 2.61 6.25
C GLY A 253 13.71 4.11 6.44
N VAL A 254 14.68 4.83 7.03
CA VAL A 254 14.61 6.29 7.15
C VAL A 254 14.73 6.96 5.79
N VAL A 255 15.72 6.55 4.97
CA VAL A 255 15.93 7.11 3.64
C VAL A 255 14.70 6.91 2.74
N ASN A 256 14.14 5.70 2.72
CA ASN A 256 12.98 5.35 1.89
C ASN A 256 11.74 6.20 2.14
N PHE A 257 11.58 6.66 3.38
CA PHE A 257 10.46 7.49 3.77
C PHE A 257 10.77 8.98 3.61
N MET A 258 11.95 9.42 4.09
CA MET A 258 12.35 10.83 4.05
C MET A 258 12.56 11.34 2.62
N LYS A 259 13.01 10.50 1.67
CA LYS A 259 13.16 10.89 0.26
C LYS A 259 11.84 11.32 -0.41
N LYS A 260 10.70 10.91 0.16
CA LYS A 260 9.35 11.25 -0.32
C LYS A 260 8.71 12.38 0.49
N THR A 261 9.40 12.92 1.50
CA THR A 261 8.84 13.94 2.39
C THR A 261 9.11 15.34 1.80
N PRO A 262 8.07 16.12 1.46
CA PRO A 262 8.25 17.47 0.91
C PRO A 262 9.07 18.37 1.82
N GLY A 263 9.92 19.21 1.23
CA GLY A 263 10.79 20.13 1.96
C GLY A 263 12.09 19.53 2.49
N TRP A 264 12.27 18.21 2.39
CA TRP A 264 13.49 17.53 2.83
C TRP A 264 14.31 17.02 1.65
N ARG A 265 15.64 17.12 1.77
CA ARG A 265 16.61 16.38 0.94
C ARG A 265 17.39 15.45 1.85
N VAL A 266 17.71 14.26 1.34
CA VAL A 266 18.40 13.23 2.13
C VAL A 266 19.84 13.12 1.67
N ARG A 267 20.76 13.17 2.64
CA ARG A 267 22.17 12.85 2.49
C ARG A 267 22.46 11.57 3.27
N ALA A 268 22.90 10.53 2.58
CA ALA A 268 23.30 9.26 3.17
C ALA A 268 24.82 9.18 3.31
N VAL A 269 25.30 8.79 4.49
CA VAL A 269 26.73 8.62 4.79
C VAL A 269 27.11 7.15 4.65
N THR A 270 28.23 6.88 3.98
CA THR A 270 28.76 5.52 3.78
C THR A 270 30.28 5.51 3.79
N ARG A 271 30.90 4.40 4.22
CA ARG A 271 32.35 4.20 4.09
C ARG A 271 32.78 3.97 2.63
N ASN A 272 31.88 3.45 1.80
CA ASN A 272 32.15 3.08 0.42
C ASN A 272 31.02 3.57 -0.52
N PRO A 273 31.18 4.76 -1.13
CA PRO A 273 30.24 5.28 -2.13
C PRO A 273 30.11 4.42 -3.38
N GLU A 274 31.10 3.56 -3.67
CA GLU A 274 31.12 2.71 -4.86
C GLU A 274 30.41 1.37 -4.68
N SER A 275 29.93 1.07 -3.47
CA SER A 275 29.14 -0.14 -3.21
C SER A 275 27.81 -0.12 -3.97
N ASP A 276 27.29 -1.30 -4.33
CA ASP A 276 26.02 -1.42 -5.06
C ASP A 276 24.85 -0.75 -4.32
N ALA A 277 24.83 -0.85 -2.99
CA ALA A 277 23.84 -0.19 -2.14
C ALA A 277 23.94 1.35 -2.24
N ALA A 278 25.16 1.89 -2.19
CA ALA A 278 25.39 3.34 -2.33
C ALA A 278 25.03 3.84 -3.74
N LYS A 279 25.37 3.08 -4.79
CA LYS A 279 24.99 3.37 -6.17
C LYS A 279 23.48 3.37 -6.37
N LYS A 280 22.76 2.43 -5.75
CA LYS A 280 21.29 2.38 -5.75
C LYS A 280 20.69 3.62 -5.07
N LEU A 281 21.23 4.05 -3.92
CA LEU A 281 20.81 5.28 -3.26
C LEU A 281 21.05 6.53 -4.12
N ALA A 282 22.22 6.62 -4.76
CA ALA A 282 22.52 7.73 -5.67
C ALA A 282 21.58 7.76 -6.88
N ALA A 283 21.26 6.61 -7.47
CA ALA A 283 20.29 6.48 -8.56
C ALA A 283 18.88 6.92 -8.15
N ASP A 284 18.53 6.74 -6.88
CA ASP A 284 17.27 7.20 -6.27
C ASP A 284 17.27 8.71 -5.92
N GLY A 285 18.30 9.46 -6.33
CA GLY A 285 18.41 10.90 -6.10
C GLY A 285 18.87 11.28 -4.69
N ILE A 286 19.39 10.33 -3.91
CA ILE A 286 19.96 10.57 -2.58
C ILE A 286 21.38 11.06 -2.71
N GLU A 287 21.75 12.12 -1.99
CA GLU A 287 23.15 12.56 -1.93
C GLU A 287 23.95 11.53 -1.13
N VAL A 288 24.92 10.86 -1.74
CA VAL A 288 25.78 9.90 -1.06
C VAL A 288 27.13 10.55 -0.75
N VAL A 289 27.53 10.53 0.51
CA VAL A 289 28.79 11.13 0.98
C VAL A 289 29.64 10.10 1.72
N GLN A 290 30.93 10.11 1.44
CA GLN A 290 31.87 9.25 2.13
C GLN A 290 32.15 9.78 3.54
N ALA A 291 31.96 8.94 4.57
CA ALA A 291 32.50 9.16 5.91
C ALA A 291 32.60 7.85 6.68
N ASP A 292 33.42 7.85 7.72
CA ASP A 292 33.60 6.74 8.65
C ASP A 292 33.28 7.22 10.08
N PHE A 293 32.61 6.36 10.86
CA PHE A 293 32.28 6.67 12.25
C PHE A 293 33.52 6.65 13.16
N ASP A 294 34.59 5.99 12.72
CA ASP A 294 35.89 5.99 13.39
C ASP A 294 36.75 7.23 13.04
N ASP A 295 36.34 8.04 12.05
CA ASP A 295 37.04 9.26 11.62
C ASP A 295 36.13 10.49 11.78
N GLU A 296 36.25 11.17 12.92
CA GLU A 296 35.47 12.39 13.23
C GLU A 296 35.65 13.47 12.15
N ALA A 297 36.86 13.65 11.61
CA ALA A 297 37.13 14.68 10.60
C ALA A 297 36.36 14.39 9.30
N SER A 298 36.17 13.11 8.94
CA SER A 298 35.32 12.73 7.82
C SER A 298 33.84 13.08 8.06
N LEU A 299 33.36 13.00 9.31
CA LEU A 299 31.98 13.34 9.67
C LEU A 299 31.73 14.84 9.64
N HIS A 300 32.69 15.65 10.11
CA HIS A 300 32.62 17.11 9.95
C HIS A 300 32.47 17.50 8.47
N LYS A 301 33.31 16.93 7.59
CA LYS A 301 33.22 17.13 6.14
C LYS A 301 31.88 16.67 5.56
N ALA A 302 31.33 15.57 6.09
CA ALA A 302 30.04 15.06 5.64
C ALA A 302 28.86 15.97 6.04
N PHE A 303 28.99 16.74 7.13
CA PHE A 303 27.97 17.66 7.62
C PHE A 303 28.12 19.09 7.12
N GLU A 304 29.22 19.42 6.44
CA GLU A 304 29.43 20.74 5.84
C GLU A 304 28.30 21.11 4.87
N ALA A 305 27.90 22.39 4.95
CA ALA A 305 26.97 22.99 4.01
C ALA A 305 27.63 23.06 2.63
N ARG A 306 26.95 22.55 1.60
CA ARG A 306 27.47 22.60 0.24
C ARG A 306 26.89 23.80 -0.51
N PRO A 307 27.70 24.58 -1.23
CA PRO A 307 27.19 25.58 -2.14
C PRO A 307 26.44 24.89 -3.29
N GLN A 308 25.20 25.32 -3.54
CA GLN A 308 24.45 24.91 -4.72
C GLN A 308 24.49 26.06 -5.73
N PHE A 309 25.15 25.85 -6.86
CA PHE A 309 25.02 26.75 -8.02
C PHE A 309 23.68 26.44 -8.69
N TYR A 310 22.67 27.28 -8.48
CA TYR A 310 21.49 27.33 -9.35
C TYR A 310 21.75 28.43 -10.38
N ASN A 311 21.75 28.05 -11.66
CA ASN A 311 21.79 28.88 -12.87
C ASN A 311 21.98 30.40 -12.63
N MET A 312 23.23 30.89 -12.63
CA MET A 312 23.53 32.32 -12.56
C MET A 312 23.08 33.00 -13.86
N MET A 313 21.86 33.53 -13.88
CA MET A 313 21.39 34.44 -14.94
C MET A 313 21.12 35.85 -14.43
N SER A 314 21.17 36.12 -13.11
CA SER A 314 21.07 37.47 -12.56
C SER A 314 22.00 37.73 -11.37
N PRO A 315 22.62 38.92 -11.26
CA PRO A 315 23.34 39.36 -10.04
C PRO A 315 22.49 39.45 -8.77
N SER A 316 21.16 39.29 -8.87
CA SER A 316 20.21 39.30 -7.74
C SER A 316 19.88 37.91 -7.19
N ASP A 317 20.43 36.84 -7.75
CA ASP A 317 20.09 35.47 -7.34
C ASP A 317 20.73 35.13 -5.97
N VAL A 318 19.87 34.87 -4.98
CA VAL A 318 20.25 34.61 -3.58
C VAL A 318 21.00 33.28 -3.46
N ARG A 319 22.19 33.30 -2.83
CA ARG A 319 22.90 32.09 -2.40
C ARG A 319 22.10 31.39 -1.29
N TYR A 320 21.43 30.28 -1.60
CA TYR A 320 20.90 29.38 -0.57
C TYR A 320 21.99 28.35 -0.20
N TYR A 321 22.43 28.36 1.06
CA TYR A 321 23.28 27.31 1.60
C TYR A 321 22.41 26.10 1.98
N GLN A 322 22.63 24.94 1.36
CA GLN A 322 22.04 23.68 1.84
C GLN A 322 22.89 23.16 3.00
N GLY A 323 22.59 23.66 4.20
CA GLY A 323 23.11 23.10 5.45
C GLY A 323 22.44 21.79 5.85
N VAL A 324 23.05 21.08 6.79
CA VAL A 324 22.41 19.94 7.45
C VAL A 324 21.55 20.49 8.59
N HIS A 325 20.23 20.32 8.47
CA HIS A 325 19.24 20.82 9.43
C HIS A 325 18.78 19.74 10.42
N ALA A 326 18.90 18.48 10.04
CA ALA A 326 18.67 17.36 10.94
C ALA A 326 19.65 16.22 10.68
N VAL A 327 20.01 15.50 11.74
CA VAL A 327 20.83 14.28 11.68
C VAL A 327 20.07 13.16 12.37
N TYR A 328 19.86 12.06 11.65
CA TYR A 328 19.46 10.79 12.24
C TYR A 328 20.69 9.89 12.35
N ALA A 329 21.01 9.47 13.57
CA ALA A 329 22.21 8.69 13.85
C ALA A 329 21.87 7.35 14.52
N VAL A 330 22.53 6.30 14.04
CA VAL A 330 22.42 4.93 14.54
C VAL A 330 23.78 4.24 14.40
N THR A 331 24.22 3.61 15.49
CA THR A 331 25.46 2.81 15.54
C THR A 331 25.15 1.32 15.69
N GLN A 332 26.15 0.46 15.40
CA GLN A 332 25.95 -0.98 15.29
C GLN A 332 27.00 -1.79 16.08
N TRP A 333 26.63 -2.19 17.30
CA TRP A 333 27.44 -3.07 18.15
C TRP A 333 27.77 -4.43 17.52
N TRP A 334 26.78 -5.06 16.88
CA TRP A 334 26.91 -6.43 16.35
C TRP A 334 27.97 -6.56 15.25
N GLU A 335 28.25 -5.49 14.49
CA GLU A 335 29.32 -5.50 13.47
C GLU A 335 30.68 -5.86 14.10
N HIS A 336 30.95 -5.33 15.29
CA HIS A 336 32.22 -5.54 16.00
C HIS A 336 32.31 -6.95 16.58
N ILE A 337 31.20 -7.49 17.10
CA ILE A 337 31.13 -8.89 17.53
C ILE A 337 31.42 -9.84 16.38
N PHE A 338 30.82 -9.62 15.21
CA PHE A 338 31.07 -10.47 14.04
C PHE A 338 32.49 -10.33 13.48
N LYS A 339 33.19 -9.23 13.82
CA LYS A 339 34.62 -9.03 13.56
C LYS A 339 35.54 -9.64 14.64
N GLY A 340 34.98 -10.39 15.60
CA GLY A 340 35.72 -11.09 16.64
C GLY A 340 36.10 -10.24 17.85
N LYS A 341 35.48 -9.08 18.04
CA LYS A 341 35.69 -8.24 19.23
C LYS A 341 34.91 -8.76 20.43
N GLY A 342 35.45 -8.55 21.63
CA GLY A 342 34.76 -8.87 22.88
C GLY A 342 33.55 -7.95 23.11
N GLN A 343 32.62 -8.37 23.97
CA GLN A 343 31.35 -7.65 24.18
C GLN A 343 31.53 -6.20 24.69
N ASP A 344 32.40 -6.01 25.67
CA ASP A 344 32.74 -4.69 26.20
C ASP A 344 33.58 -3.87 25.23
N GLU A 345 34.47 -4.50 24.48
CA GLU A 345 35.28 -3.82 23.47
C GLU A 345 34.39 -3.26 22.35
N ALA A 346 33.47 -4.09 21.84
CA ALA A 346 32.47 -3.68 20.87
C ALA A 346 31.59 -2.53 21.39
N GLY A 347 31.23 -2.57 22.69
CA GLY A 347 30.47 -1.52 23.36
C GLY A 347 31.20 -0.17 23.38
N LYS A 348 32.48 -0.17 23.79
CA LYS A 348 33.32 1.04 23.83
C LYS A 348 33.52 1.64 22.44
N ILE A 349 33.74 0.80 21.43
CA ILE A 349 33.88 1.26 20.04
C ILE A 349 32.57 1.90 19.57
N GLU A 350 31.44 1.24 19.78
CA GLU A 350 30.13 1.76 19.37
C GLU A 350 29.78 3.09 20.06
N GLU A 351 30.06 3.21 21.36
CA GLU A 351 29.84 4.42 22.13
C GLU A 351 30.68 5.59 21.60
N GLU A 352 31.97 5.34 21.32
CA GLU A 352 32.87 6.36 20.80
C GLU A 352 32.53 6.77 19.36
N GLN A 353 32.13 5.80 18.51
CA GLN A 353 31.56 6.09 17.19
C GLN A 353 30.33 7.00 17.29
N GLY A 354 29.44 6.73 18.26
CA GLY A 354 28.31 7.61 18.55
C GLY A 354 28.77 9.03 18.89
N MET A 355 29.76 9.15 19.79
CA MET A 355 30.28 10.45 20.22
C MET A 355 31.01 11.22 19.11
N ASN A 356 31.68 10.56 18.19
CA ASN A 356 32.25 11.19 16.99
C ASN A 356 31.14 11.83 16.12
N ILE A 357 30.03 11.11 15.91
CA ILE A 357 28.86 11.63 15.18
C ILE A 357 28.26 12.83 15.92
N ALA A 358 28.11 12.72 17.24
CA ALA A 358 27.56 13.79 18.07
C ALA A 358 28.44 15.05 18.06
N ARG A 359 29.78 14.92 18.14
CA ARG A 359 30.71 16.06 18.05
C ARG A 359 30.63 16.76 16.69
N ALA A 360 30.60 15.99 15.60
CA ALA A 360 30.40 16.55 14.26
C ALA A 360 29.05 17.28 14.13
N ALA A 361 27.98 16.69 14.67
CA ALA A 361 26.66 17.29 14.69
C ALA A 361 26.65 18.60 15.51
N ALA A 362 27.26 18.60 16.70
CA ALA A 362 27.35 19.77 17.58
C ALA A 362 28.14 20.94 16.94
N ALA A 363 29.12 20.64 16.10
CA ALA A 363 29.87 21.66 15.34
C ALA A 363 29.10 22.20 14.12
N THR A 364 28.00 21.55 13.72
CA THR A 364 27.22 21.91 12.53
C THR A 364 26.28 23.08 12.84
N ARG A 365 26.63 24.29 12.38
CA ARG A 365 25.90 25.53 12.69
C ARG A 365 24.44 25.57 12.23
N THR A 366 24.09 24.81 11.19
CA THR A 366 22.73 24.76 10.62
C THR A 366 21.86 23.69 11.26
N LEU A 367 22.39 22.89 12.18
CA LEU A 367 21.66 21.79 12.78
C LEU A 367 20.58 22.32 13.72
N GLU A 368 19.34 21.88 13.47
CA GLU A 368 18.16 22.24 14.27
C GLU A 368 17.64 21.05 15.09
N HIS A 369 17.92 19.82 14.66
CA HIS A 369 17.42 18.62 15.32
C HIS A 369 18.40 17.44 15.22
N TYR A 370 18.81 16.89 16.35
CA TYR A 370 19.56 15.63 16.40
C TYR A 370 18.63 14.48 16.82
N ILE A 371 18.59 13.39 16.06
CA ILE A 371 17.75 12.22 16.36
C ILE A 371 18.65 11.02 16.56
N TRP A 372 18.64 10.48 17.78
CA TRP A 372 19.50 9.37 18.17
C TRP A 372 18.68 8.09 18.35
N SER A 373 19.13 7.01 17.72
CA SER A 373 18.61 5.66 17.93
C SER A 373 19.25 5.05 19.18
N THR A 374 18.48 4.94 20.27
CA THR A 374 18.95 4.44 21.56
C THR A 374 18.14 3.24 22.07
N THR A 375 18.55 2.68 23.21
CA THR A 375 17.87 1.60 23.92
C THR A 375 18.01 1.81 25.43
N PRO A 376 17.10 1.26 26.26
CA PRO A 376 17.22 1.39 27.71
C PRO A 376 18.40 0.57 28.26
N SER A 377 19.07 1.06 29.30
CA SER A 377 20.13 0.30 29.99
C SER A 377 19.55 -0.87 30.78
N ALA A 378 19.91 -2.10 30.40
CA ALA A 378 19.60 -3.30 31.17
C ALA A 378 20.25 -3.26 32.55
N LYS A 379 21.51 -2.81 32.63
CA LYS A 379 22.25 -2.63 33.88
C LYS A 379 21.50 -1.72 34.85
N HIS A 380 20.97 -0.59 34.40
CA HIS A 380 20.20 0.31 35.24
C HIS A 380 18.85 -0.31 35.64
N MET A 381 18.07 -0.75 34.66
CA MET A 381 16.71 -1.27 34.85
C MET A 381 16.68 -2.49 35.76
N LEU A 382 17.71 -3.33 35.69
CA LEU A 382 17.82 -4.57 36.46
C LEU A 382 18.79 -4.47 37.63
N ARG A 383 19.23 -3.24 37.99
CA ARG A 383 20.13 -2.96 39.12
C ARG A 383 21.38 -3.84 39.11
N GLY A 384 21.97 -4.04 37.93
CA GLY A 384 23.19 -4.81 37.71
C GLY A 384 23.02 -6.33 37.75
N LYS A 385 21.79 -6.86 37.91
CA LYS A 385 21.56 -8.32 37.93
C LYS A 385 21.83 -8.99 36.57
N LEU A 386 21.62 -8.26 35.49
CA LEU A 386 21.93 -8.67 34.12
C LEU A 386 22.54 -7.50 33.39
N LEU A 387 23.44 -7.81 32.47
CA LEU A 387 24.07 -6.86 31.56
C LEU A 387 23.65 -7.19 30.14
N ALA A 388 23.41 -6.16 29.34
CA ALA A 388 23.20 -6.28 27.91
C ALA A 388 24.09 -5.24 27.23
N PRO A 389 25.36 -5.56 26.92
CA PRO A 389 26.34 -4.55 26.48
C PRO A 389 25.85 -3.69 25.31
N HIS A 390 25.26 -4.30 24.27
CA HIS A 390 24.68 -3.58 23.13
C HIS A 390 23.54 -2.59 23.48
N MET A 391 22.93 -2.72 24.66
CA MET A 391 21.94 -1.76 25.18
C MET A 391 22.56 -0.78 26.18
N ASP A 392 23.42 -1.29 27.06
CA ASP A 392 24.05 -0.50 28.11
C ASP A 392 24.98 0.59 27.55
N TYR A 393 25.78 0.28 26.53
CA TYR A 393 26.66 1.27 25.90
C TYR A 393 25.89 2.30 25.05
N LYS A 394 24.74 1.93 24.48
CA LYS A 394 23.83 2.92 23.84
C LYS A 394 23.25 3.90 24.85
N ALA A 395 22.86 3.43 26.03
CA ALA A 395 22.40 4.29 27.12
C ALA A 395 23.51 5.15 27.73
N ASN A 396 24.77 4.66 27.75
CA ASN A 396 25.91 5.47 28.17
C ASN A 396 26.14 6.67 27.25
N PHE A 397 26.01 6.48 25.93
CA PHE A 397 26.07 7.59 24.97
C PHE A 397 25.08 8.70 25.35
N ASP A 398 23.84 8.34 25.70
CA ASP A 398 22.83 9.34 26.07
C ASP A 398 23.32 10.21 27.25
N ALA A 399 23.86 9.56 28.29
CA ALA A 399 24.41 10.26 29.45
C ALA A 399 25.61 11.15 29.08
N ARG A 400 26.48 10.69 28.19
CA ARG A 400 27.64 11.45 27.71
C ARG A 400 27.25 12.65 26.87
N VAL A 401 26.25 12.53 25.99
CA VAL A 401 25.76 13.69 25.23
C VAL A 401 25.18 14.75 26.15
N GLN A 402 24.44 14.35 27.20
CA GLN A 402 23.88 15.27 28.18
C GLN A 402 24.97 16.01 28.98
N SER A 403 26.08 15.34 29.34
CA SER A 403 27.15 15.95 30.13
C SER A 403 28.19 16.70 29.28
N GLU A 404 28.62 16.13 28.15
CA GLU A 404 29.73 16.64 27.33
C GLU A 404 29.25 17.60 26.23
N LEU A 405 28.02 17.45 25.73
CA LEU A 405 27.47 18.23 24.61
C LEU A 405 26.07 18.81 24.91
N PRO A 406 25.91 19.61 25.98
CA PRO A 406 24.60 20.04 26.48
C PRO A 406 23.76 20.82 25.46
N ASN A 407 24.40 21.59 24.56
CA ASN A 407 23.68 22.31 23.50
C ASN A 407 23.10 21.36 22.45
N LEU A 408 23.82 20.29 22.09
CA LEU A 408 23.29 19.26 21.21
C LEU A 408 22.18 18.48 21.90
N ALA A 409 22.38 18.14 23.18
CA ALA A 409 21.40 17.46 24.01
C ALA A 409 20.07 18.22 24.06
N ALA A 410 20.11 19.56 24.12
CA ALA A 410 18.94 20.43 24.14
C ALA A 410 18.09 20.38 22.85
N VAL A 411 18.64 19.90 21.74
CA VAL A 411 17.93 19.69 20.47
C VAL A 411 17.89 18.21 20.06
N THR A 412 18.19 17.30 20.99
CA THR A 412 18.20 15.86 20.73
C THR A 412 16.86 15.21 21.03
N SER A 413 16.39 14.33 20.16
CA SER A 413 15.29 13.40 20.43
C SER A 413 15.78 11.96 20.36
N TYR A 414 15.29 11.13 21.27
CA TYR A 414 15.73 9.75 21.43
C TYR A 414 14.63 8.79 20.93
N LEU A 415 14.96 7.97 19.93
CA LEU A 415 14.07 6.92 19.43
C LEU A 415 14.52 5.57 19.99
N CYS A 416 13.68 4.97 20.83
CA CYS A 416 13.88 3.65 21.39
C CYS A 416 13.16 2.61 20.52
N TYR A 417 13.90 1.94 19.62
CA TYR A 417 13.32 0.88 18.80
C TYR A 417 13.19 -0.42 19.59
N GLY A 418 11.98 -0.99 19.57
CA GLY A 418 11.71 -2.30 20.15
C GLY A 418 12.35 -3.46 19.38
N TYR A 419 11.96 -4.68 19.69
CA TYR A 419 12.36 -5.91 18.99
C TYR A 419 12.00 -5.89 17.51
N TYR A 420 12.93 -6.36 16.67
CA TYR A 420 12.77 -6.37 15.21
C TYR A 420 12.18 -7.72 14.77
N PRO A 421 10.96 -7.75 14.20
CA PRO A 421 10.35 -8.98 13.69
C PRO A 421 11.24 -9.70 12.66
N GLN A 422 11.98 -8.94 11.86
CA GLN A 422 12.91 -9.45 10.84
C GLN A 422 13.99 -10.36 11.45
N ASN A 423 14.28 -10.22 12.76
CA ASN A 423 15.20 -11.12 13.45
C ASN A 423 14.73 -12.57 13.41
N MET A 424 13.42 -12.82 13.37
CA MET A 424 12.89 -14.17 13.20
C MET A 424 13.18 -14.77 11.82
N ALA A 425 13.39 -13.94 10.79
CA ALA A 425 13.70 -14.42 9.45
C ALA A 425 15.20 -14.57 9.21
N PHE A 426 15.99 -13.65 9.75
CA PHE A 426 17.39 -13.46 9.34
C PHE A 426 18.41 -13.57 10.45
N PHE A 427 18.01 -13.43 11.72
CA PHE A 427 18.96 -13.48 12.82
C PHE A 427 19.02 -14.89 13.41
N PRO A 428 20.16 -15.61 13.27
CA PRO A 428 20.23 -17.02 13.63
C PRO A 428 19.81 -17.34 15.07
N LEU A 429 20.03 -16.41 16.01
CA LEU A 429 19.65 -16.61 17.42
C LEU A 429 18.14 -16.60 17.66
N CYS A 430 17.39 -15.87 16.83
CA CYS A 430 15.94 -15.70 16.99
C CYS A 430 15.14 -16.47 15.94
N LYS A 431 15.79 -16.98 14.90
CA LYS A 431 15.13 -17.60 13.77
C LYS A 431 14.51 -18.95 14.16
N PRO A 432 13.21 -19.19 13.87
CA PRO A 432 12.65 -20.53 13.95
C PRO A 432 13.40 -21.49 13.01
N ILE A 433 13.84 -22.63 13.53
CA ILE A 433 14.59 -23.66 12.79
C ILE A 433 13.73 -24.89 12.54
N ASP A 434 13.87 -25.53 11.37
CA ASP A 434 13.16 -26.78 11.07
C ASP A 434 13.61 -27.87 12.07
N TYR A 435 12.65 -28.49 12.75
CA TYR A 435 12.90 -29.63 13.61
C TYR A 435 12.90 -30.92 12.78
N PRO A 436 14.04 -31.64 12.69
CA PRO A 436 14.19 -32.78 11.79
C PRO A 436 13.11 -33.85 11.98
N GLY A 437 12.55 -34.34 10.88
CA GLY A 437 11.60 -35.46 10.86
C GLY A 437 10.17 -35.15 11.29
N THR A 438 9.87 -33.93 11.74
CA THR A 438 8.51 -33.56 12.20
C THR A 438 7.76 -32.64 11.25
N GLY A 439 8.46 -31.98 10.32
CA GLY A 439 7.88 -30.94 9.46
C GLY A 439 7.49 -29.66 10.21
N GLN A 440 7.94 -29.50 11.45
CA GLN A 440 7.65 -28.34 12.31
C GLN A 440 8.86 -27.42 12.43
N TYR A 441 8.60 -26.15 12.76
CA TYR A 441 9.62 -25.22 13.22
C TYR A 441 9.69 -25.25 14.76
N ILE A 442 10.87 -24.98 15.31
CA ILE A 442 11.06 -24.66 16.72
C ILE A 442 11.75 -23.30 16.84
N GLN A 443 11.19 -22.41 17.65
CA GLN A 443 11.87 -21.21 18.13
C GLN A 443 12.15 -21.39 19.61
N ALA A 444 13.42 -21.36 19.99
CA ALA A 444 13.81 -21.54 21.38
C ALA A 444 14.53 -20.29 21.89
N LEU A 445 14.01 -19.66 22.95
CA LEU A 445 14.54 -18.41 23.51
C LEU A 445 14.51 -18.43 25.05
N PRO A 446 15.42 -17.70 25.73
CA PRO A 446 15.48 -17.66 27.19
C PRO A 446 14.44 -16.70 27.80
N THR A 447 13.18 -16.90 27.42
CA THR A 447 12.04 -16.09 27.87
C THR A 447 10.74 -16.89 27.76
N LYS A 448 9.72 -16.46 28.50
CA LYS A 448 8.39 -17.09 28.45
C LYS A 448 7.70 -16.79 27.14
N ALA A 449 6.88 -17.74 26.67
CA ALA A 449 6.09 -17.57 25.44
C ALA A 449 5.10 -16.39 25.53
N ASP A 450 4.53 -16.15 26.71
CA ASP A 450 3.59 -15.07 27.00
C ASP A 450 4.27 -13.75 27.41
N ALA A 451 5.61 -13.70 27.40
CA ALA A 451 6.34 -12.48 27.69
C ALA A 451 5.99 -11.40 26.65
N LYS A 452 5.48 -10.26 27.14
CA LYS A 452 5.20 -9.09 26.31
C LYS A 452 6.50 -8.47 25.84
N ILE A 453 6.58 -8.23 24.54
CA ILE A 453 7.70 -7.58 23.87
C ILE A 453 7.21 -6.36 23.11
N LEU A 454 7.96 -5.28 23.29
CA LEU A 454 7.82 -4.06 22.51
C LEU A 454 8.43 -4.33 21.14
N LEU A 455 7.61 -4.42 20.11
CA LEU A 455 7.96 -4.84 18.76
C LEU A 455 7.88 -3.64 17.82
N VAL A 456 8.96 -3.33 17.12
CA VAL A 456 9.08 -2.11 16.31
C VAL A 456 8.24 -2.15 15.03
N GLY A 457 7.85 -3.34 14.57
CA GLY A 457 7.18 -3.56 13.29
C GLY A 457 8.15 -3.59 12.10
N ASP A 458 7.72 -3.09 10.94
CA ASP A 458 8.54 -3.13 9.73
C ASP A 458 9.69 -2.11 9.79
N MET A 459 10.93 -2.57 9.90
CA MET A 459 12.13 -1.74 9.97
C MET A 459 12.49 -1.05 8.65
N THR A 460 11.84 -1.43 7.55
CA THR A 460 11.98 -0.75 6.26
C THR A 460 11.04 0.46 6.13
N VAL A 461 10.12 0.65 7.08
CA VAL A 461 9.08 1.68 7.03
C VAL A 461 9.03 2.50 8.33
N ASN A 462 8.90 1.84 9.46
CA ASN A 462 8.58 2.48 10.74
C ASN A 462 9.64 3.47 11.23
N PRO A 463 10.95 3.19 11.14
CA PRO A 463 11.97 4.20 11.48
C PRO A 463 11.76 5.52 10.75
N GLY A 464 11.45 5.48 9.45
CA GLY A 464 11.22 6.68 8.65
C GLY A 464 9.96 7.44 9.06
N ILE A 465 8.87 6.75 9.41
CA ILE A 465 7.64 7.37 9.93
C ILE A 465 7.94 8.16 11.19
N TRP A 466 8.65 7.55 12.14
CA TRP A 466 8.94 8.15 13.44
C TRP A 466 9.96 9.28 13.33
N VAL A 467 10.99 9.16 12.49
CA VAL A 467 11.91 10.26 12.19
C VAL A 467 11.14 11.45 11.61
N ARG A 468 10.28 11.24 10.60
CA ARG A 468 9.45 12.33 10.05
C ARG A 468 8.58 12.97 11.13
N GLN A 469 7.95 12.15 11.97
CA GLN A 469 7.04 12.66 13.02
C GLN A 469 7.79 13.46 14.09
N VAL A 470 8.98 13.01 14.50
CA VAL A 470 9.85 13.73 15.43
C VAL A 470 10.26 15.08 14.84
N LEU A 471 10.69 15.12 13.57
CA LEU A 471 11.02 16.38 12.88
C LEU A 471 9.82 17.31 12.79
N ALA A 472 8.64 16.80 12.43
CA ALA A 472 7.41 17.59 12.34
C ALA A 472 6.93 18.11 13.71
N THR A 473 7.24 17.40 14.79
CA THR A 473 6.92 17.82 16.17
C THR A 473 7.84 18.95 16.65
N GLY A 474 9.02 19.10 16.02
CA GLY A 474 9.98 20.17 16.30
C GLY A 474 10.39 20.21 17.77
N GLY A 475 10.46 21.42 18.34
CA GLY A 475 10.95 21.62 19.71
C GLY A 475 10.20 20.87 20.81
N ALA A 476 8.95 20.47 20.57
CA ALA A 476 8.20 19.65 21.52
C ALA A 476 8.75 18.21 21.65
N ALA A 477 9.62 17.76 20.74
CA ALA A 477 10.29 16.46 20.80
C ALA A 477 11.66 16.50 21.50
N TYR A 478 12.24 17.69 21.72
CA TYR A 478 13.57 17.81 22.28
C TYR A 478 13.65 17.30 23.72
N GLY A 479 14.73 16.60 24.04
CA GLY A 479 14.98 15.93 25.32
C GLY A 479 14.09 14.73 25.61
N LYS A 480 13.20 14.33 24.70
CA LYS A 480 12.24 13.24 24.93
C LYS A 480 12.70 11.91 24.35
N TYR A 481 12.31 10.86 25.05
CA TYR A 481 12.41 9.47 24.63
C TYR A 481 11.07 9.00 24.08
N ALA A 482 11.06 8.52 22.85
CA ALA A 482 9.89 7.90 22.23
C ALA A 482 10.15 6.41 22.00
N ASN A 483 9.31 5.57 22.61
CA ASN A 483 9.30 4.14 22.34
C ASN A 483 8.60 3.89 21.00
N VAL A 484 9.34 3.35 20.04
CA VAL A 484 8.82 2.92 18.74
C VAL A 484 8.47 1.44 18.84
N ALA A 485 7.24 1.15 19.27
CA ALA A 485 6.81 -0.21 19.52
C ALA A 485 5.29 -0.43 19.48
N LEU A 486 4.92 -1.63 19.03
CA LEU A 486 3.67 -2.34 19.26
C LEU A 486 3.89 -3.35 20.41
N GLU A 487 2.83 -3.84 21.06
CA GLU A 487 2.96 -4.82 22.16
C GLU A 487 2.45 -6.19 21.75
N TRP A 488 3.36 -7.16 21.55
CA TRP A 488 3.05 -8.54 21.15
C TRP A 488 3.69 -9.53 22.14
N THR A 489 3.35 -10.82 22.07
CA THR A 489 4.08 -11.89 22.79
C THR A 489 4.88 -12.74 21.81
N PHE A 490 5.87 -13.50 22.31
CA PHE A 490 6.58 -14.46 21.48
C PHE A 490 5.67 -15.56 20.93
N GLN A 491 4.66 -15.97 21.70
CA GLN A 491 3.66 -16.92 21.24
C GLN A 491 2.91 -16.40 20.01
N VAL A 492 2.41 -15.15 20.06
CA VAL A 492 1.72 -14.53 18.92
C VAL A 492 2.63 -14.48 17.69
N MET A 493 3.91 -14.13 17.85
CA MET A 493 4.85 -14.10 16.73
C MET A 493 5.06 -15.49 16.08
N VAL A 494 5.15 -16.54 16.90
CA VAL A 494 5.29 -17.93 16.44
C VAL A 494 3.99 -18.45 15.79
N ASP A 495 2.83 -18.04 16.29
CA ASP A 495 1.53 -18.38 15.71
C ASP A 495 1.39 -17.75 14.31
N VAL A 496 1.74 -16.48 14.16
CA VAL A 496 1.77 -15.78 12.86
C VAL A 496 2.79 -16.43 11.92
N TRP A 497 3.97 -16.80 12.42
CA TRP A 497 4.95 -17.54 11.61
C TRP A 497 4.37 -18.86 11.10
N SER A 498 3.61 -19.56 11.94
CA SER A 498 2.98 -20.82 11.57
C SER A 498 1.94 -20.64 10.47
N GLU A 499 1.09 -19.61 10.61
CA GLU A 499 0.07 -19.25 9.63
C GLU A 499 0.69 -18.94 8.27
N ILE A 500 1.71 -18.09 8.23
CA ILE A 500 2.33 -17.62 6.99
C ILE A 500 3.14 -18.72 6.30
N THR A 501 3.85 -19.56 7.05
CA THR A 501 4.70 -20.62 6.47
C THR A 501 3.94 -21.92 6.17
N GLY A 502 2.72 -22.08 6.68
CA GLY A 502 1.93 -23.31 6.59
C GLY A 502 2.51 -24.48 7.39
N LYS A 503 3.58 -24.26 8.17
CA LYS A 503 4.21 -25.25 9.05
C LYS A 503 4.04 -24.81 10.49
N LYS A 504 3.61 -25.73 11.36
CA LYS A 504 3.52 -25.45 12.80
C LYS A 504 4.89 -25.04 13.34
N CYS A 505 4.96 -23.87 13.97
CA CYS A 505 6.10 -23.42 14.73
C CYS A 505 5.79 -23.55 16.22
N VAL A 506 6.71 -24.14 16.98
CA VAL A 506 6.59 -24.34 18.42
C VAL A 506 7.55 -23.41 19.13
N PHE A 507 7.03 -22.60 20.05
CA PHE A 507 7.87 -21.83 20.96
C PHE A 507 8.31 -22.69 22.14
N THR A 508 9.60 -22.72 22.42
CA THR A 508 10.17 -23.46 23.54
C THR A 508 10.98 -22.53 24.43
N GLU A 509 10.54 -22.38 25.68
CA GLU A 509 11.33 -21.67 26.69
C GLU A 509 12.60 -22.48 27.00
N MET A 510 13.77 -21.82 26.95
CA MET A 510 15.03 -22.41 27.40
C MET A 510 15.59 -21.65 28.60
N THR A 511 16.47 -22.28 29.38
CA THR A 511 17.15 -21.57 30.47
C THR A 511 18.21 -20.61 29.92
N MET A 512 18.51 -19.54 30.66
CA MET A 512 19.60 -18.62 30.30
C MET A 512 20.95 -19.34 30.20
N GLU A 513 21.17 -20.36 31.04
CA GLU A 513 22.37 -21.19 31.00
C GLU A 513 22.45 -22.01 29.70
N ALA A 514 21.34 -22.62 29.27
CA ALA A 514 21.26 -23.35 28.02
C ALA A 514 21.49 -22.44 26.82
N ALA A 515 20.87 -21.25 26.80
CA ALA A 515 21.10 -20.23 25.78
C ALA A 515 22.59 -19.84 25.70
N THR A 516 23.23 -19.60 26.84
CA THR A 516 24.66 -19.24 26.92
C THR A 516 25.55 -20.35 26.37
N LYS A 517 25.25 -21.62 26.68
CA LYS A 517 25.99 -22.78 26.18
C LYS A 517 25.79 -23.00 24.68
N LEU A 518 24.58 -22.77 24.17
CA LEU A 518 24.20 -22.97 22.77
C LEU A 518 24.79 -21.89 21.86
N LEU A 519 24.76 -20.63 22.31
CA LEU A 519 25.01 -19.46 21.47
C LEU A 519 26.44 -18.92 21.55
N ARG A 520 27.37 -19.64 22.21
CA ARG A 520 28.76 -19.21 22.55
C ARG A 520 29.33 -18.15 21.59
N PHE A 521 29.20 -16.88 21.97
CA PHE A 521 30.07 -15.82 21.49
C PHE A 521 31.37 -15.97 22.28
N SER A 522 32.41 -16.51 21.67
CA SER A 522 33.74 -16.64 22.29
C SER A 522 34.29 -15.26 22.68
N GLY A 523 34.59 -15.06 23.97
CA GLY A 523 35.28 -13.86 24.50
C GLY A 523 34.50 -13.12 25.57
#